data_AF-A0A1N7SF72-F1
#
_entry.id   AF-A0A1N7SF72-F1
#
_cell.length_a   1.000
_cell.length_b   1.000
_cell.length_c   1.000
_cell.angle_alpha   90.00
_cell.angle_beta   90.00
_cell.angle_gamma   90.00
#
_symmetry.space_group_name_H-M   'P 1'
#
loop_
_entity.id
_entity.type
_entity.pdbx_description
1 polymer ?
#
loop_
_entity_poly.entity_id
_entity_poly.type
_entity_poly.pdbx_seq_one_letter_code
_entity_poly.pdbx_strand_id
1 'polypeptide(L)'
;MHQPHRQAFSAAFVSHSRESPRLRSTNRAADTHDVARRLRKTNLKLHQDSSGALNTVTGYGADYVEINLVRHSGSILVLPDAPVIAWPVSSFDQLTPEHFAMLIDAAPEVVVFGSGERLRFPHPRLTAMLTAQRIGVETMDFKAACRTYNILMAEGRKVAAALLIEA
;
A
#
# COMPACT_ATOMS: atom_id res chain seq x y z
N MET A 1 -46.93 2.26 -36.67
CA MET A 1 -48.37 2.58 -36.58
C MET A 1 -48.75 2.65 -35.12
N HIS A 2 -49.37 3.76 -34.75
CA HIS A 2 -50.20 4.01 -33.55
C HIS A 2 -49.64 3.81 -32.13
N GLN A 3 -49.26 4.98 -31.62
CA GLN A 3 -49.48 5.57 -30.28
C GLN A 3 -50.96 5.43 -29.77
N PRO A 4 -51.36 6.13 -28.70
CA PRO A 4 -51.58 5.72 -27.30
C PRO A 4 -53.07 5.71 -26.90
N HIS A 5 -53.40 5.49 -25.61
CA HIS A 5 -54.59 6.01 -24.86
C HIS A 5 -54.64 5.27 -23.49
N ARG A 6 -55.16 5.77 -22.35
CA ARG A 6 -56.09 6.87 -22.03
C ARG A 6 -56.13 7.07 -20.50
N GLN A 7 -56.28 8.34 -20.09
CA GLN A 7 -57.23 8.91 -19.10
C GLN A 7 -57.22 8.50 -17.60
N ALA A 8 -57.76 9.26 -16.63
CA ALA A 8 -58.00 10.70 -16.37
C ALA A 8 -58.91 10.85 -15.10
N PHE A 9 -58.95 12.06 -14.51
CA PHE A 9 -59.99 12.65 -13.59
C PHE A 9 -60.15 12.05 -12.17
N SER A 10 -60.59 12.72 -11.09
CA SER A 10 -61.27 14.01 -10.77
C SER A 10 -61.19 14.24 -9.23
N ALA A 11 -60.89 15.43 -8.67
CA ALA A 11 -61.79 16.53 -8.23
C ALA A 11 -62.23 16.59 -6.73
N ALA A 12 -62.46 17.84 -6.28
CA ALA A 12 -63.25 18.37 -5.14
C ALA A 12 -62.47 18.86 -3.89
N PHE A 13 -62.33 20.17 -3.59
CA PHE A 13 -63.24 21.26 -3.17
C PHE A 13 -63.43 21.37 -1.63
N VAL A 14 -62.68 22.28 -0.96
CA VAL A 14 -63.08 23.53 -0.24
C VAL A 14 -63.89 23.35 1.06
N SER A 15 -63.43 23.96 2.17
CA SER A 15 -64.22 24.92 2.98
C SER A 15 -63.41 25.63 4.09
N HIS A 16 -63.73 26.91 4.27
CA HIS A 16 -63.20 27.89 5.24
C HIS A 16 -63.81 27.76 6.65
N SER A 17 -63.07 28.16 7.69
CA SER A 17 -63.52 28.97 8.85
C SER A 17 -62.37 29.11 9.87
N ARG A 18 -61.84 30.32 10.10
CA ARG A 18 -62.19 31.34 11.13
C ARG A 18 -61.51 31.14 12.51
N GLU A 19 -60.96 32.27 12.95
CA GLU A 19 -60.73 32.74 14.33
C GLU A 19 -59.40 32.49 15.07
N SER A 20 -58.93 33.59 15.68
CA SER A 20 -57.69 33.83 16.42
C SER A 20 -57.99 33.89 17.95
N PRO A 21 -57.13 34.47 18.83
CA PRO A 21 -56.07 33.85 19.64
C PRO A 21 -56.29 33.98 21.18
N ARG A 22 -55.26 33.63 21.98
CA ARG A 22 -55.06 33.77 23.47
C ARG A 22 -55.31 32.46 24.25
N LEU A 23 -54.67 32.09 25.37
CA LEU A 23 -53.87 32.78 26.40
C LEU A 23 -52.99 31.75 27.17
N ARG A 24 -52.00 32.26 27.92
CA ARG A 24 -50.99 31.62 28.81
C ARG A 24 -51.49 30.52 29.78
N SER A 25 -50.61 29.58 30.12
CA SER A 25 -50.33 29.08 31.49
C SER A 25 -49.19 28.05 31.42
N THR A 26 -47.97 28.41 31.77
CA THR A 26 -47.22 27.87 32.93
C THR A 26 -47.47 26.40 33.26
N ASN A 27 -46.47 25.54 33.04
CA ASN A 27 -46.09 24.57 34.06
C ASN A 27 -44.62 24.14 33.95
N ARG A 28 -44.01 24.06 35.12
CA ARG A 28 -42.60 23.82 35.44
C ARG A 28 -42.56 22.52 36.22
N ALA A 29 -41.86 21.50 35.74
CA ALA A 29 -41.29 20.39 36.50
C ALA A 29 -40.58 19.48 35.48
N ALA A 30 -39.25 19.50 35.41
CA ALA A 30 -38.36 18.67 36.22
C ALA A 30 -38.36 17.21 35.75
N ASP A 31 -37.62 16.94 34.68
CA ASP A 31 -37.15 15.61 34.34
C ASP A 31 -35.65 15.53 34.56
N THR A 32 -35.31 14.79 35.59
CA THR A 32 -34.01 14.24 35.94
C THR A 32 -33.59 13.20 34.89
N HIS A 33 -32.27 12.94 34.82
CA HIS A 33 -31.56 11.90 34.06
C HIS A 33 -30.84 12.35 32.78
N ASP A 34 -29.94 13.32 32.95
CA ASP A 34 -28.76 13.53 32.10
C ASP A 34 -27.56 12.78 32.68
N VAL A 35 -27.41 11.48 32.39
CA VAL A 35 -26.17 10.72 32.71
C VAL A 35 -25.95 9.53 31.75
N ALA A 36 -25.95 9.74 30.43
CA ALA A 36 -25.35 8.74 29.55
C ALA A 36 -25.03 9.29 28.15
N ARG A 37 -23.82 8.97 27.70
CA ARG A 37 -23.40 9.01 26.29
C ARG A 37 -22.88 10.34 25.76
N ARG A 38 -21.89 10.90 26.46
CA ARG A 38 -20.82 11.67 25.79
C ARG A 38 -19.77 10.69 25.25
N LEU A 39 -20.12 9.94 24.20
CA LEU A 39 -19.13 9.21 23.40
C LEU A 39 -18.21 10.26 22.78
N ARG A 40 -16.99 10.38 23.33
CA ARG A 40 -15.91 11.11 22.70
C ARG A 40 -15.66 10.43 21.36
N LYS A 41 -16.18 11.00 20.28
CA LYS A 41 -15.81 10.68 18.91
C LYS A 41 -14.35 11.11 18.76
N THR A 42 -13.42 10.25 19.18
CA THR A 42 -12.02 10.38 18.79
C THR A 42 -12.00 10.25 17.29
N ASN A 43 -11.99 11.41 16.63
CA ASN A 43 -11.81 11.51 15.20
C ASN A 43 -10.37 11.12 14.94
N LEU A 44 -10.12 9.82 14.76
CA LEU A 44 -8.87 9.33 14.21
C LEU A 44 -8.85 9.80 12.75
N LYS A 45 -8.35 11.01 12.52
CA LYS A 45 -7.97 11.47 11.19
C LYS A 45 -6.65 10.79 10.87
N LEU A 46 -6.74 9.66 10.20
CA LEU A 46 -5.61 9.10 9.49
C LEU A 46 -5.25 10.10 8.39
N HIS A 47 -4.25 10.93 8.64
CA HIS A 47 -3.59 11.63 7.55
C HIS A 47 -2.89 10.54 6.75
N GLN A 48 -3.43 10.21 5.57
CA GLN A 48 -2.69 9.45 4.60
C GLN A 48 -1.51 10.33 4.20
N ASP A 49 -0.34 10.00 4.74
CA ASP A 49 0.87 10.73 4.39
C ASP A 49 1.06 10.59 2.88
N SER A 50 1.22 11.71 2.21
CA SER A 50 1.34 11.77 0.75
C SER A 50 2.78 11.52 0.34
N SER A 51 3.46 10.56 0.98
CA SER A 51 4.66 9.95 0.44
C SER A 51 4.22 9.15 -0.79
N GLY A 52 4.97 9.21 -1.89
CA GLY A 52 4.69 8.38 -3.07
C GLY A 52 4.47 6.92 -2.65
N ALA A 53 3.61 6.20 -3.38
CA ALA A 53 3.33 4.80 -3.04
C ALA A 53 4.66 4.01 -2.98
N LEU A 54 4.95 3.42 -1.82
CA LEU A 54 6.15 2.60 -1.62
C LEU A 54 6.20 1.50 -2.68
N ASN A 55 7.38 1.24 -3.23
CA ASN A 55 7.58 0.13 -4.15
C ASN A 55 7.22 -1.18 -3.46
N THR A 56 6.09 -1.75 -3.85
CA THR A 56 5.55 -2.98 -3.29
C THR A 56 5.60 -4.06 -4.36
N VAL A 57 6.08 -5.25 -4.01
CA VAL A 57 5.94 -6.41 -4.90
C VAL A 57 4.46 -6.80 -4.91
N THR A 58 3.79 -6.63 -6.05
CA THR A 58 2.37 -6.91 -6.22
C THR A 58 2.09 -8.27 -6.86
N GLY A 59 3.10 -8.85 -7.53
CA GLY A 59 3.00 -10.14 -8.21
C GLY A 59 4.37 -10.66 -8.62
N TYR A 60 4.46 -11.94 -8.95
CA TYR A 60 5.67 -12.55 -9.53
C TYR A 60 5.33 -13.87 -10.21
N GLY A 61 6.11 -14.21 -11.23
CA GLY A 61 6.02 -15.48 -11.97
C GLY A 61 7.38 -16.14 -12.12
N ALA A 62 7.51 -17.00 -13.13
CA ALA A 62 8.76 -17.69 -13.42
C ALA A 62 9.84 -16.74 -13.97
N ASP A 63 9.41 -15.77 -14.78
CA ASP A 63 10.24 -14.89 -15.61
C ASP A 63 10.01 -13.40 -15.30
N TYR A 64 9.28 -13.09 -14.22
CA TYR A 64 8.94 -11.70 -13.93
C TYR A 64 8.67 -11.43 -12.44
N VAL A 65 8.80 -10.15 -12.09
CA VAL A 65 8.25 -9.55 -10.87
C VAL A 65 7.40 -8.35 -11.25
N GLU A 66 6.31 -8.12 -10.52
CA GLU A 66 5.50 -6.91 -10.62
C GLU A 66 5.77 -6.02 -9.41
N ILE A 67 6.19 -4.79 -9.67
CA ILE A 67 6.31 -3.74 -8.67
C ILE A 67 5.21 -2.73 -8.94
N ASN A 68 4.33 -2.47 -7.96
CA ASN A 68 3.22 -1.53 -8.12
C ASN A 68 2.39 -1.78 -9.41
N LEU A 69 2.10 -3.05 -9.70
CA LEU A 69 1.38 -3.52 -10.89
C LEU A 69 2.12 -3.31 -12.24
N VAL A 70 3.40 -2.94 -12.20
CA VAL A 70 4.27 -2.83 -13.38
C VAL A 70 5.16 -4.05 -13.47
N ARG A 71 5.09 -4.77 -14.59
CA ARG A 71 5.86 -6.00 -14.82
C ARG A 71 7.30 -5.68 -15.25
N HIS A 72 8.25 -6.36 -14.61
CA HIS A 72 9.67 -6.37 -14.92
C HIS A 72 10.11 -7.79 -15.25
N SER A 73 10.64 -8.00 -16.46
CA SER A 73 11.08 -9.31 -16.96
C SER A 73 12.61 -9.52 -16.89
N GLY A 74 13.31 -8.64 -16.19
CA GLY A 74 14.76 -8.75 -15.97
C GLY A 74 15.08 -8.45 -14.51
N SER A 75 16.32 -8.72 -14.13
CA SER A 75 16.79 -8.47 -12.76
C SER A 75 16.63 -6.99 -12.39
N ILE A 76 16.22 -6.73 -11.15
CA ILE A 76 15.96 -5.38 -10.66
C ILE A 76 16.50 -5.17 -9.24
N LEU A 77 16.83 -3.91 -8.95
CA LEU A 77 17.01 -3.40 -7.60
C LEU A 77 15.77 -2.63 -7.20
N VAL A 78 15.25 -2.92 -6.01
CA VAL A 78 14.03 -2.29 -5.47
C VAL A 78 14.34 -1.69 -4.11
N LEU A 79 14.01 -0.42 -3.95
CA LEU A 79 13.99 0.28 -2.65
C LEU A 79 12.60 0.88 -2.43
N PRO A 80 12.12 1.02 -1.18
CA PRO A 80 10.77 1.50 -0.90
C PRO A 80 10.44 2.85 -1.55
N ASP A 81 11.34 3.83 -1.44
CA ASP A 81 11.10 5.23 -1.80
C ASP A 81 11.96 5.74 -2.98
N ALA A 82 12.48 4.84 -3.83
CA ALA A 82 13.31 5.20 -4.99
C ALA A 82 12.76 4.61 -6.29
N PRO A 83 13.16 5.09 -7.47
CA PRO A 83 12.82 4.40 -8.73
C PRO A 83 13.29 2.94 -8.71
N VAL A 84 12.51 2.06 -9.33
CA VAL A 84 12.97 0.68 -9.61
C VAL A 84 14.11 0.74 -10.61
N ILE A 85 15.25 0.16 -10.28
CA ILE A 85 16.47 0.22 -11.10
C ILE A 85 16.66 -1.12 -11.79
N ALA A 86 16.96 -1.11 -13.09
CA ALA A 86 17.40 -2.31 -13.79
C ALA A 86 18.75 -2.76 -13.23
N TRP A 87 18.82 -4.02 -12.81
CA TRP A 87 20.06 -4.62 -12.31
C TRP A 87 20.74 -5.35 -13.47
N PRO A 88 21.97 -4.99 -13.88
CA PRO A 88 22.57 -5.45 -15.13
C PRO A 88 23.18 -6.86 -15.00
N VAL A 89 22.39 -7.81 -14.48
CA VAL A 89 22.76 -9.23 -14.33
C VAL A 89 21.66 -10.11 -14.90
N SER A 90 22.07 -11.09 -15.71
CA SER A 90 21.14 -12.04 -16.34
C SER A 90 21.28 -13.46 -15.81
N SER A 91 22.37 -13.76 -15.08
CA SER A 91 22.58 -15.03 -14.42
C SER A 91 23.39 -14.90 -13.14
N PHE A 92 23.29 -15.90 -12.28
CA PHE A 92 24.01 -15.94 -11.01
C PHE A 92 25.53 -15.95 -11.20
N ASP A 93 26.03 -16.59 -12.25
CA ASP A 93 27.46 -16.71 -12.53
C ASP A 93 28.09 -15.39 -13.02
N GLN A 94 27.26 -14.41 -13.42
CA GLN A 94 27.70 -13.07 -13.82
C GLN A 94 27.85 -12.11 -12.63
N LEU A 95 27.54 -12.55 -11.40
CA LEU A 95 27.62 -11.67 -10.24
C LEU A 95 29.07 -11.22 -9.97
N THR A 96 29.26 -9.91 -9.87
CA THR A 96 30.52 -9.28 -9.50
C THR A 96 30.30 -8.36 -8.30
N PRO A 97 31.36 -7.97 -7.57
CA PRO A 97 31.24 -7.01 -6.46
C PRO A 97 30.58 -5.69 -6.88
N GLU A 98 30.82 -5.23 -8.11
CA GLU A 98 30.27 -3.98 -8.65
C GLU A 98 28.74 -4.01 -8.73
N HIS A 99 28.14 -5.17 -9.00
CA HIS A 99 26.70 -5.34 -9.02
C HIS A 99 26.05 -5.09 -7.65
N PHE A 100 26.74 -5.47 -6.56
CA PHE A 100 26.29 -5.19 -5.20
C PHE A 100 26.65 -3.78 -4.74
N ALA A 101 27.75 -3.21 -5.27
CA ALA A 101 28.18 -1.85 -4.97
C ALA A 101 27.14 -0.78 -5.34
N MET A 102 26.29 -1.04 -6.33
CA MET A 102 25.17 -0.17 -6.70
C MET A 102 24.20 0.15 -5.55
N LEU A 103 24.18 -0.66 -4.49
CA LEU A 103 23.31 -0.47 -3.32
C LEU A 103 23.95 0.35 -2.20
N ILE A 104 25.25 0.66 -2.28
CA ILE A 104 25.99 1.31 -1.19
C ILE A 104 25.47 2.72 -0.94
N ASP A 105 25.31 3.52 -1.99
CA ASP A 105 24.92 4.93 -1.85
C ASP A 105 23.52 5.10 -1.26
N ALA A 106 22.65 4.12 -1.48
CA ALA A 106 21.32 4.10 -0.89
C ALA A 106 21.32 3.75 0.61
N ALA A 107 22.44 3.21 1.13
CA ALA A 107 22.67 2.88 2.52
C ALA A 107 21.50 2.14 3.22
N PRO A 108 21.00 1.02 2.66
CA PRO A 108 20.01 0.19 3.36
C PRO A 108 20.64 -0.44 4.62
N GLU A 109 19.81 -0.77 5.60
CA GLU A 109 20.22 -1.60 6.73
C GLU A 109 20.39 -3.07 6.33
N VAL A 110 19.57 -3.53 5.38
CA VAL A 110 19.55 -4.91 4.90
C VAL A 110 19.27 -4.97 3.41
N VAL A 111 20.04 -5.80 2.71
CA VAL A 111 19.79 -6.23 1.34
C VAL A 111 19.20 -7.63 1.36
N VAL A 112 17.98 -7.77 0.84
CA VAL A 112 17.38 -9.06 0.52
C VAL A 112 17.81 -9.45 -0.88
N PHE A 113 18.70 -10.43 -0.99
CA PHE A 113 19.15 -10.95 -2.28
C PHE A 113 18.30 -12.18 -2.67
N GLY A 114 17.47 -12.01 -3.70
CA GLY A 114 16.75 -13.09 -4.35
C GLY A 114 17.61 -13.75 -5.41
N SER A 115 18.18 -14.91 -5.10
CA SER A 115 19.19 -15.59 -5.93
C SER A 115 18.63 -16.35 -7.15
N GLY A 116 17.43 -16.01 -7.63
CA GLY A 116 16.71 -16.73 -8.69
C GLY A 116 15.81 -17.86 -8.15
N GLU A 117 15.46 -18.82 -9.01
CA GLU A 117 14.47 -19.87 -8.70
C GLU A 117 14.85 -20.71 -7.46
N ARG A 118 16.15 -20.93 -7.26
CA ARG A 118 16.70 -21.70 -6.14
C ARG A 118 17.59 -20.83 -5.27
N LEU A 119 17.66 -21.19 -3.99
CA LEU A 119 18.61 -20.61 -3.05
C LEU A 119 20.05 -20.93 -3.47
N ARG A 120 20.82 -19.88 -3.78
CA ARG A 120 22.24 -19.93 -4.11
C ARG A 120 22.95 -18.81 -3.37
N PHE A 121 23.91 -19.16 -2.52
CA PHE A 121 24.67 -18.18 -1.74
C PHE A 121 25.78 -17.54 -2.59
N PRO A 122 25.84 -16.21 -2.70
CA PRO A 122 26.94 -15.55 -3.38
C PRO A 122 28.23 -15.76 -2.59
N HIS A 123 29.35 -15.87 -3.28
CA HIS A 123 30.65 -15.92 -2.61
C HIS A 123 30.83 -14.64 -1.76
N PRO A 124 31.33 -14.71 -0.51
CA PRO A 124 31.39 -13.55 0.40
C PRO A 124 32.14 -12.33 -0.16
N ARG A 125 33.11 -12.55 -1.05
CA ARG A 125 33.81 -11.48 -1.80
C ARG A 125 32.87 -10.56 -2.58
N LEU A 126 31.74 -11.06 -3.08
CA LEU A 126 30.78 -10.28 -3.86
C LEU A 126 30.03 -9.27 -3.00
N THR A 127 29.78 -9.61 -1.73
CA THR A 127 28.99 -8.79 -0.80
C THR A 127 29.85 -8.09 0.26
N ALA A 128 31.17 -8.32 0.27
CA ALA A 128 32.09 -7.81 1.28
C ALA A 128 32.03 -6.28 1.45
N MET A 129 31.84 -5.53 0.37
CA MET A 129 31.70 -4.06 0.43
C MET A 129 30.45 -3.61 1.19
N LEU A 130 29.33 -4.33 1.05
CA LEU A 130 28.10 -4.07 1.81
C LEU A 130 28.35 -4.36 3.30
N THR A 131 28.94 -5.50 3.61
CA THR A 131 29.27 -5.87 5.00
C THR A 131 30.23 -4.88 5.66
N ALA A 132 31.22 -4.36 4.93
CA ALA A 132 32.12 -3.32 5.42
C ALA A 132 31.39 -2.03 5.81
N GLN A 133 30.27 -1.73 5.14
CA GLN A 133 29.37 -0.61 5.46
C GLN A 133 28.30 -0.97 6.50
N ARG A 134 28.41 -2.14 7.15
CA ARG A 134 27.44 -2.69 8.12
C ARG A 134 26.05 -2.92 7.53
N ILE A 135 25.98 -3.16 6.22
CA ILE A 135 24.76 -3.53 5.51
C ILE A 135 24.65 -5.05 5.54
N GLY A 136 23.59 -5.57 6.17
CA GLY A 136 23.32 -7.00 6.20
C GLY A 136 22.91 -7.52 4.82
N VAL A 137 23.28 -8.76 4.48
CA VAL A 137 22.83 -9.40 3.23
C VAL A 137 22.17 -10.73 3.57
N GLU A 138 20.88 -10.81 3.30
CA GLU A 138 20.05 -12.00 3.49
C GLU A 138 19.80 -12.64 2.13
N THR A 139 20.29 -13.86 1.92
CA THR A 139 20.11 -14.57 0.65
C THR A 139 18.98 -15.58 0.74
N MET A 140 18.07 -15.56 -0.24
CA MET A 140 16.92 -16.46 -0.32
C MET A 140 16.56 -16.77 -1.78
N ASP A 141 15.68 -17.75 -2.01
CA ASP A 141 15.06 -17.91 -3.34
C ASP A 141 14.20 -16.68 -3.70
N PHE A 142 13.94 -16.49 -4.99
CA PHE A 142 13.25 -15.33 -5.53
C PHE A 142 11.88 -15.08 -4.89
N LYS A 143 11.07 -16.13 -4.68
CA LYS A 143 9.71 -15.97 -4.13
C LYS A 143 9.75 -15.64 -2.65
N ALA A 144 10.70 -16.21 -1.90
CA ALA A 144 10.97 -15.80 -0.53
C ALA A 144 11.44 -14.34 -0.46
N ALA A 145 12.36 -13.92 -1.34
CA ALA A 145 12.89 -12.55 -1.40
C ALA A 145 11.78 -11.51 -1.56
N CYS A 146 10.89 -11.72 -2.54
CA CYS A 146 9.75 -10.85 -2.79
C CYS A 146 8.87 -10.66 -1.54
N ARG A 147 8.56 -11.76 -0.84
CA ARG A 147 7.72 -11.73 0.37
C ARG A 147 8.43 -11.04 1.53
N THR A 148 9.69 -11.37 1.78
CA THR A 148 10.49 -10.78 2.87
C THR A 148 10.70 -9.29 2.64
N TYR A 149 11.00 -8.87 1.41
CA TYR A 149 11.10 -7.45 1.08
C TYR A 149 9.82 -6.69 1.45
N ASN A 150 8.64 -7.19 1.06
CA ASN A 150 7.37 -6.54 1.40
C ASN A 150 7.15 -6.44 2.91
N ILE A 151 7.49 -7.48 3.69
CA ILE A 151 7.38 -7.46 5.15
C ILE A 151 8.29 -6.37 5.73
N LEU A 152 9.58 -6.37 5.38
CA LEU A 152 10.55 -5.41 5.90
C LEU A 152 10.22 -3.97 5.49
N MET A 153 9.75 -3.78 4.25
CA MET A 153 9.29 -2.50 3.75
C MET A 153 8.06 -2.01 4.53
N ALA A 154 7.07 -2.88 4.77
CA ALA A 154 5.87 -2.54 5.52
C ALA A 154 6.15 -2.24 7.01
N GLU A 155 7.21 -2.82 7.57
CA GLU A 155 7.73 -2.48 8.91
C GLU A 155 8.46 -1.13 8.95
N GLY A 156 8.66 -0.46 7.81
CA GLY A 156 9.38 0.80 7.72
C GLY A 156 10.90 0.65 7.84
N ARG A 157 11.43 -0.57 7.66
CA ARG A 157 12.88 -0.80 7.68
C ARG A 157 13.52 -0.30 6.39
N LYS A 158 14.76 0.18 6.49
CA LYS A 158 15.58 0.54 5.32
C LYS A 158 16.07 -0.73 4.62
N VAL A 159 15.19 -1.32 3.81
CA VAL A 159 15.49 -2.52 3.03
C VAL A 159 15.77 -2.15 1.58
N ALA A 160 16.68 -2.89 0.94
CA ALA A 160 16.75 -2.99 -0.51
C ALA A 160 16.56 -4.45 -0.94
N ALA A 161 15.94 -4.70 -2.08
CA ALA A 161 15.91 -6.00 -2.71
C ALA A 161 16.78 -6.00 -3.97
N ALA A 162 17.64 -7.00 -4.11
CA ALA A 162 18.32 -7.34 -5.36
C ALA A 162 17.71 -8.64 -5.87
N LEU A 163 16.92 -8.55 -6.93
CA LEU A 163 16.14 -9.69 -7.45
C LEU A 163 16.75 -10.15 -8.77
N LEU A 164 17.37 -11.33 -8.76
CA LEU A 164 17.88 -11.97 -9.96
C LEU A 164 16.74 -12.69 -10.70
N ILE A 165 16.56 -12.37 -11.97
CA ILE A 165 15.66 -13.07 -12.89
C ILE A 165 16.51 -13.64 -14.01
N GLU A 166 16.51 -14.96 -14.12
CA GLU A 166 17.19 -15.70 -15.18
C GLU A 166 16.13 -16.08 -16.21
N ALA A 167 16.27 -15.55 -17.44
CA ALA A 167 15.37 -15.83 -18.56
C ALA A 167 15.70 -17.16 -19.25
#